data_AF-A0A3D0LWE6-F1
#
_entry.id   AF-A0A3D0LWE6-F1
#
_cell.length_a   1.000
_cell.length_b   1.000
_cell.length_c   1.000
_cell.angle_alpha   90.00
_cell.angle_beta   90.00
_cell.angle_gamma   90.00
#
_symmetry.space_group_name_H-M   'P 1'
#
loop_
_entity.id
_entity.type
_entity.pdbx_description
1 polymer ?
#
loop_
_entity_poly.entity_id
_entity_poly.type
_entity_poly.pdbx_seq_one_letter_code
_entity_poly.pdbx_strand_id
1 'polypeptide(L)' 'AVATANGCRLLRGEPALSLDALRAQGILEYIPFPEALKGKYQSFTQADIGALRAAGYQEPFLTVEQGVARYVAHLGKA' A
#
# COMPACT_ATOMS: atom_id res chain seq x y z
N ALA A 1 -0.30 -3.89 -1.22
CA ALA A 1 0.21 -4.79 -2.28
C ALA A 1 -0.14 -4.27 -3.69
N VAL A 2 -1.41 -4.19 -4.08
CA VAL A 2 -1.84 -3.72 -5.43
C VAL A 2 -1.28 -2.33 -5.77
N ALA A 3 -1.44 -1.36 -4.86
CA ALA A 3 -0.90 0.00 -5.07
C ALA A 3 0.62 0.01 -5.30
N THR A 4 1.37 -0.86 -4.63
CA THR A 4 2.82 -0.99 -4.80
C THR A 4 3.18 -1.59 -6.15
N ALA A 5 2.54 -2.71 -6.51
CA ALA A 5 2.76 -3.35 -7.82
C ALA A 5 2.42 -2.40 -8.96
N ASN A 6 1.26 -1.75 -8.91
CA ASN A 6 0.86 -0.78 -9.92
C ASN A 6 1.70 0.51 -9.90
N GLY A 7 2.22 0.93 -8.75
CA GLY A 7 3.19 2.03 -8.67
C GLY A 7 4.48 1.71 -9.44
N CYS A 8 5.01 0.50 -9.30
CA CYS A 8 6.19 0.05 -10.06
C CYS A 8 5.90 -0.09 -11.56
N ARG A 9 4.70 -0.58 -11.93
CA ARG A 9 4.26 -0.66 -13.33
C ARG A 9 4.17 0.73 -13.96
N LEU A 10 3.54 1.69 -13.27
CA LEU A 10 3.43 3.05 -13.73
C LEU A 10 4.80 3.71 -13.93
N LEU A 11 5.76 3.47 -13.01
CA LEU A 11 7.14 3.94 -13.15
C LEU A 11 7.81 3.42 -14.43
N ARG A 12 7.43 2.23 -14.91
CA ARG A 12 7.90 1.63 -16.17
C ARG A 12 7.06 2.01 -17.39
N GLY A 13 6.07 2.90 -17.24
CA GLY A 13 5.14 3.26 -18.31
C GLY A 13 4.09 2.18 -18.63
N GLU A 14 3.93 1.18 -17.76
CA GLU A 14 2.96 0.12 -17.92
C GLU A 14 1.61 0.48 -17.26
N PRO A 15 0.48 0.03 -17.82
CA PRO A 15 -0.83 0.28 -17.22
C PRO A 15 -1.03 -0.50 -15.91
N ALA A 16 -1.90 0.03 -15.06
CA ALA A 16 -2.33 -0.63 -13.85
C ALA A 16 -3.13 -1.91 -14.15
N LEU A 17 -2.99 -2.91 -13.29
CA LEU A 17 -3.69 -4.19 -13.36
C LEU A 17 -4.59 -4.37 -12.13
N SER A 18 -5.63 -5.20 -12.28
CA SER A 18 -6.45 -5.66 -11.16
C SER A 18 -5.67 -6.65 -10.27
N LEU A 19 -6.16 -6.90 -9.05
CA LEU A 19 -5.58 -7.92 -8.18
C LEU A 19 -5.52 -9.29 -8.85
N ASP A 20 -6.59 -9.71 -9.52
CA ASP A 20 -6.64 -11.02 -10.17
C ASP A 20 -5.67 -11.10 -11.35
N ALA A 21 -5.52 -10.03 -12.14
CA ALA A 21 -4.54 -9.99 -13.22
C ALA A 21 -3.09 -10.02 -12.68
N LEU A 22 -2.81 -9.28 -11.60
CA LEU A 22 -1.50 -9.32 -10.93
C LEU A 22 -1.17 -10.72 -10.42
N ARG A 23 -2.15 -11.45 -9.87
CA ARG A 23 -1.98 -12.83 -9.42
C ARG A 23 -1.81 -13.81 -10.58
N ALA A 24 -2.65 -13.69 -11.61
CA ALA A 24 -2.60 -14.56 -12.79
C ALA A 24 -1.26 -14.44 -13.55
N GLN A 25 -0.62 -13.27 -13.48
CA GLN A 25 0.69 -13.01 -14.07
C GLN A 25 1.86 -13.35 -13.14
N GLY A 26 1.63 -13.84 -11.92
CA GLY A 26 2.69 -14.14 -10.94
C GLY A 26 3.39 -12.90 -10.38
N ILE A 27 2.84 -11.70 -10.56
CA ILE A 27 3.39 -10.45 -10.01
C ILE A 27 3.10 -10.35 -8.51
N LEU A 28 1.97 -10.94 -8.07
CA LEU A 28 1.56 -10.98 -6.67
C LEU A 28 1.28 -12.41 -6.26
N GLU A 29 1.96 -12.86 -5.21
CA GLU A 29 1.86 -14.22 -4.69
C GLU A 29 1.47 -14.21 -3.21
N TYR A 30 0.67 -15.19 -2.79
CA TYR A 30 0.40 -15.44 -1.39
C TYR A 30 1.41 -16.45 -0.85
N ILE A 31 2.00 -16.12 0.29
CA ILE A 31 2.89 -17.03 1.03
C ILE A 31 2.18 -17.57 2.27
N PRO A 32 2.62 -18.71 2.82
CA PRO A 32 2.17 -19.15 4.13
C PRO A 32 2.40 -18.07 5.19
N PHE A 33 1.41 -17.88 6.06
CA PHE A 33 1.51 -16.90 7.13
C PHE A 33 2.63 -17.30 8.12
N PRO A 34 3.57 -16.41 8.48
CA PRO A 34 4.67 -16.77 9.37
C PRO A 34 4.20 -17.22 10.76
N GLU A 35 4.60 -18.42 11.19
CA GLU A 35 4.20 -19.01 12.49
C GLU A 35 4.50 -18.08 13.67
N ALA A 36 5.67 -17.42 13.66
CA ALA A 36 6.10 -16.53 14.74
C ALA A 36 5.19 -15.30 14.94
N LEU A 37 4.37 -14.95 13.95
CA LEU A 37 3.44 -13.81 14.01
C LEU A 37 2.04 -14.22 14.48
N LYS A 38 1.74 -15.53 14.58
CA LYS A 38 0.43 -15.98 15.06
C LYS A 38 0.21 -15.53 16.51
N GLY A 39 -0.97 -14.97 16.78
CA GLY A 39 -1.32 -14.38 18.07
C GLY A 39 -0.72 -12.99 18.35
N LYS A 40 0.19 -12.48 17.49
CA LYS A 40 0.79 -11.14 17.61
C LYS A 40 0.39 -10.21 16.47
N TYR A 41 -0.12 -10.77 15.39
CA TYR A 41 -0.48 -10.03 14.19
C TYR A 41 -1.84 -9.36 14.32
N GLN A 42 -1.88 -8.07 14.05
CA GLN A 42 -3.11 -7.32 13.98
C GLN A 42 -3.69 -7.40 12.58
N SER A 43 -4.77 -8.16 12.41
CA SER A 43 -5.44 -8.32 11.11
C SER A 43 -6.16 -7.06 10.62
N PHE A 44 -6.44 -6.10 11.51
CA PHE A 44 -7.11 -4.85 11.18
C PHE A 44 -6.68 -3.70 12.11
N THR A 45 -6.31 -2.57 11.53
CA THR A 45 -6.03 -1.30 12.23
C THR A 45 -6.84 -0.19 11.59
N GLN A 46 -7.37 0.72 12.41
CA GLN A 46 -7.94 1.98 11.96
C GLN A 46 -7.71 3.02 13.05
N ALA A 47 -7.09 4.15 12.70
CA ALA A 47 -6.86 5.23 13.64
C ALA A 47 -8.16 6.00 13.87
N ASP A 48 -8.53 6.20 15.14
CA ASP A 48 -9.40 7.31 15.53
C ASP A 48 -8.54 8.59 15.55
N ILE A 49 -8.92 9.55 14.71
CA ILE A 49 -8.19 10.81 14.55
C ILE A 49 -8.92 12.01 15.17
N GLY A 50 -9.95 11.79 15.98
CA GLY A 50 -10.73 12.85 16.63
C GLY A 50 -9.85 13.80 17.45
N ALA A 51 -8.95 13.25 18.26
CA ALA A 51 -8.01 14.05 19.06
C ALA A 51 -7.05 14.88 18.18
N LEU A 52 -6.58 14.32 17.07
CA LEU A 52 -5.71 15.03 16.12
C LEU A 52 -6.46 16.21 15.47
N ARG A 53 -7.74 16.02 15.11
CA ARG A 53 -8.58 17.10 14.55
C ARG A 53 -8.90 18.16 15.60
N ALA A 54 -9.21 17.76 16.84
CA ALA A 54 -9.46 18.68 17.95
C ALA A 54 -8.23 19.52 18.31
N ALA A 55 -7.02 18.97 18.15
CA ALA A 55 -5.77 19.70 18.34
C ALA A 55 -5.46 20.72 17.22
N GLY A 56 -6.27 20.77 16.15
CA GLY A 56 -6.20 21.80 15.11
C GLY A 56 -5.57 21.35 13.79
N TYR A 57 -5.18 20.09 13.61
CA TYR A 57 -4.70 19.61 12.32
C TYR A 57 -5.85 19.40 11.35
N GLN A 58 -5.88 20.15 10.24
CA GLN A 58 -6.99 20.12 9.28
C GLN A 58 -6.64 19.54 7.90
N GLU A 59 -5.36 19.31 7.63
CA GLU A 59 -4.94 18.81 6.31
C GLU A 59 -5.43 17.37 6.04
N PRO A 60 -5.69 17.02 4.77
CA PRO A 60 -6.03 15.65 4.39
C PRO A 60 -4.80 14.74 4.45
N PHE A 61 -5.04 13.47 4.80
CA PHE A 61 -4.04 12.42 4.59
C PHE A 61 -4.11 11.93 3.15
N LEU A 62 -2.96 11.54 2.59
CA LEU A 62 -2.92 10.86 1.30
C LEU A 62 -3.61 9.50 1.39
N THR A 63 -4.25 9.09 0.31
CA THR A 63 -4.66 7.69 0.16
C THR A 63 -3.44 6.78 -0.02
N VAL A 64 -3.63 5.47 0.13
CA VAL A 64 -2.57 4.49 -0.11
C VAL A 64 -2.04 4.59 -1.54
N GLU A 65 -2.91 4.74 -2.53
CA GLU A 65 -2.55 4.86 -3.94
C GLU A 65 -1.68 6.10 -4.19
N GLN A 66 -2.08 7.24 -3.62
CA GLN A 66 -1.34 8.50 -3.77
C GLN A 66 0.03 8.43 -3.08
N GLY A 67 0.06 7.96 -1.83
CA GLY A 67 1.29 7.87 -1.05
C GLY A 67 2.29 6.88 -1.64
N VAL A 68 1.82 5.68 -2.02
CA VAL A 68 2.67 4.65 -2.60
C VAL A 68 3.21 5.04 -3.98
N ALA A 69 2.40 5.67 -4.85
CA ALA A 69 2.89 6.15 -6.14
C ALA A 69 4.01 7.19 -6.00
N ARG A 70 3.84 8.16 -5.09
CA ARG A 70 4.89 9.14 -4.76
C ARG A 70 6.15 8.46 -4.23
N TYR A 71 5.99 7.48 -3.35
CA TYR A 71 7.13 6.80 -2.72
C TYR A 71 7.91 5.92 -3.71
N VAL A 72 7.23 5.15 -4.56
CA VAL A 72 7.88 4.35 -5.61
C VAL A 72 8.64 5.26 -6.58
N ALA A 73 8.03 6.37 -7.02
CA ALA A 73 8.69 7.35 -7.88
C ALA A 73 9.91 8.00 -7.20
N HIS A 74 9.92 8.13 -5.88
CA HIS A 74 11.09 8.59 -5.13
C HIS A 74 12.19 7.51 -5.09
N LEU A 75 11.85 6.26 -4.78
CA LEU A 75 12.80 5.14 -4.74
C LEU A 75 13.44 4.84 -6.10
N GLY A 76 12.72 5.07 -7.21
CA GLY A 76 13.21 4.82 -8.57
C GLY A 76 14.11 5.92 -9.15
N LYS A 77 14.40 7.00 -8.41
CA LYS A 77 15.30 8.09 -8.83
C LYS A 77 16.76 7.88 -8.43
N ALA A 78 17.10 6.70 -7.90
CA ALA A 78 18.47 6.29 -7.57
C ALA A 78 19.24 5.84 -8.81
#